data_AF-A0A536I9W5-F1
#
_entry.id   AF-A0A536I9W5-F1
#
_cell.length_a   1.000
_cell.length_b   1.000
_cell.length_c   1.000
_cell.angle_alpha   90.00
_cell.angle_beta   90.00
_cell.angle_gamma   90.00
#
_symmetry.space_group_name_H-M   'P 1'
#
loop_
_entity.id
_entity.type
_entity.pdbx_description
1 polymer ?
#
loop_
_entity_poly.entity_id
_entity_poly.type
_entity_poly.pdbx_seq_one_letter_code
_entity_poly.pdbx_strand_id
1 'polypeptide(L)' 'GEMRLSNFLLWQAAYSEFYSTQTLWPDFGQADFDEAIASYQRRQRRFGARPEEVSNRGR' A
#
# COMPACT_ATOMS: atom_id res chain seq x y z
N GLY A 1 9.37 -9.94 9.60
CA GLY A 1 9.55 -10.16 8.15
C GLY A 1 10.71 -9.34 7.65
N GLU A 2 11.61 -9.93 6.85
CA GLU A 2 12.65 -9.16 6.16
C GLU A 2 12.03 -8.32 5.03
N MET A 3 12.39 -7.04 4.94
CA MET A 3 11.90 -6.16 3.86
C MET A 3 12.77 -6.34 2.61
N ARG A 4 12.50 -7.41 1.85
CA ARG A 4 13.22 -7.72 0.60
C ARG A 4 12.23 -8.22 -0.45
N LEU A 5 12.44 -7.82 -1.70
CA LEU A 5 11.67 -8.33 -2.84
C LEU A 5 12.14 -9.70 -3.33
N SER A 6 13.36 -10.12 -2.95
CA SER A 6 13.88 -11.45 -3.26
C SER A 6 13.77 -11.83 -4.74
N ASN A 7 14.10 -10.88 -5.63
CA ASN A 7 14.02 -11.01 -7.09
C ASN A 7 12.61 -11.28 -7.64
N PHE A 8 11.57 -10.87 -6.92
CA PHE A 8 10.18 -11.01 -7.35
C PHE A 8 9.66 -9.71 -7.98
N LEU A 9 9.09 -9.81 -9.19
CA LEU A 9 8.37 -8.74 -9.89
C LEU A 9 9.10 -7.39 -9.94
N LEU A 10 10.41 -7.38 -10.19
CA LEU A 10 11.23 -6.17 -10.13
C LEU A 10 10.71 -5.02 -11.00
N TRP A 11 10.30 -5.32 -12.24
CA TRP A 11 9.79 -4.31 -13.16
C TRP A 11 8.37 -3.89 -12.81
N GLN A 12 7.49 -4.85 -12.53
CA GLN A 12 6.09 -4.60 -12.22
C GLN A 12 5.92 -3.86 -10.87
N ALA A 13 6.84 -4.07 -9.93
CA ALA A 13 6.80 -3.46 -8.61
C ALA A 13 7.53 -2.10 -8.54
N ALA A 14 8.04 -1.56 -9.66
CA ALA A 14 8.85 -0.34 -9.68
C ALA A 14 8.16 0.88 -9.04
N TYR A 15 6.82 0.94 -9.10
CA TYR A 15 6.01 2.01 -8.50
C TYR A 15 4.93 1.47 -7.55
N SER A 16 5.06 0.21 -7.14
CA SER A 16 4.12 -0.42 -6.22
C SER A 16 4.44 -0.03 -4.78
N GLU A 17 3.40 0.07 -3.97
CA GLU A 17 3.55 0.25 -2.53
C GLU A 17 3.90 -1.08 -1.87
N PHE A 18 4.96 -1.09 -1.06
CA PHE A 18 5.37 -2.27 -0.31
C PHE A 18 4.70 -2.31 1.06
N TYR A 19 3.99 -3.40 1.33
CA TYR A 19 3.47 -3.76 2.64
C TYR A 19 4.21 -5.00 3.15
N SER A 20 4.65 -4.95 4.40
CA SER A 20 5.32 -6.05 5.07
C SER A 20 4.71 -6.21 6.45
N THR A 21 4.40 -7.45 6.84
CA THR A 21 3.85 -7.79 8.15
C THR A 21 4.82 -8.69 8.93
N GLN A 22 4.66 -8.70 10.25
CA GLN A 22 5.35 -9.63 11.14
C GLN A 22 4.64 -10.99 11.19
N THR A 23 3.36 -11.05 10.78
CA THR A 23 2.58 -12.28 10.66
C THR A 23 3.24 -13.25 9.68
N LEU A 24 3.40 -14.50 10.10
CA LEU A 24 3.94 -15.55 9.25
C LEU A 24 2.91 -15.96 8.20
N TRP A 25 3.36 -16.41 7.02
CA TRP A 25 2.46 -16.77 5.93
C TRP A 25 1.35 -17.78 6.29
N PRO A 26 1.60 -18.84 7.09
CA PRO A 26 0.55 -19.77 7.50
C PRO A 26 -0.53 -19.15 8.39
N ASP A 27 -0.18 -18.09 9.12
CA ASP A 27 -1.07 -17.41 10.07
C ASP A 27 -1.75 -16.17 9.46
N PHE A 28 -1.43 -15.84 8.20
CA PHE A 28 -1.97 -14.67 7.52
C PHE A 28 -3.45 -14.87 7.16
N GLY A 29 -4.33 -14.08 7.78
CA GLY A 29 -5.78 -14.22 7.65
C GLY A 29 -6.47 -13.03 6.98
N GLN A 30 -7.81 -13.03 7.06
CA GLN A 30 -8.64 -11.97 6.49
C GLN A 30 -8.38 -10.60 7.16
N ALA A 31 -8.20 -10.58 8.48
CA ALA A 31 -7.92 -9.34 9.21
C ALA A 31 -6.59 -8.71 8.78
N ASP A 32 -5.54 -9.52 8.58
CA ASP A 32 -4.24 -9.04 8.09
C ASP A 32 -4.36 -8.50 6.66
N PHE A 33 -5.21 -9.11 5.83
CA PHE A 33 -5.48 -8.65 4.47
C PHE A 33 -6.21 -7.29 4.47
N ASP A 34 -7.24 -7.13 5.31
CA ASP A 34 -7.96 -5.86 5.45
C ASP A 34 -7.03 -4.75 5.95
N GLU A 35 -6.14 -5.07 6.88
CA GLU A 35 -5.10 -4.14 7.35
C GLU A 35 -4.12 -3.75 6.23
N ALA A 36 -3.70 -4.73 5.41
CA ALA A 36 -2.83 -4.47 4.26
C ALA A 36 -3.49 -3.52 3.24
N ILE A 37 -4.79 -3.71 2.95
CA ILE A 37 -5.55 -2.81 2.07
C ILE A 37 -5.69 -1.42 2.69
N ALA A 38 -6.04 -1.33 3.97
CA ALA A 38 -6.17 -0.05 4.65
C ALA A 38 -4.84 0.72 4.65
N SER A 39 -3.72 0.01 4.85
CA SER A 39 -2.36 0.58 4.73
C SER A 39 -2.07 1.07 3.32
N TYR A 40 -2.42 0.29 2.30
CA TYR A 40 -2.28 0.67 0.90
C TYR A 40 -3.07 1.94 0.55
N GLN A 41 -4.32 2.04 0.99
CA GLN A 41 -5.21 3.19 0.69
C GLN A 41 -4.77 4.49 1.36
N ARG A 42 -4.18 4.43 2.56
CA ARG A 42 -3.72 5.61 3.30
C ARG A 42 -2.48 6.27 2.69
N ARG A 43 -1.72 5.56 1.85
CA ARG A 43 -0.50 6.10 1.28
C ARG A 43 -0.82 7.02 0.11
N GLN A 44 -0.34 8.26 0.20
CA GLN A 44 -0.44 9.21 -0.91
C GLN A 44 0.43 8.70 -2.07
N ARG A 45 -0.23 8.35 -3.18
CA ARG A 45 0.45 7.86 -4.37
C ARG A 45 1.37 8.96 -4.91
N ARG A 46 2.66 8.66 -5.03
CA ARG A 46 3.66 9.59 -5.59
C ARG A 46 3.35 9.98 -7.05
N PHE A 47 2.68 9.11 -7.79
CA PHE A 47 2.18 9.37 -9.14
C PHE A 47 0.76 8.82 -9.29
N GLY A 48 -0.16 9.64 -9.80
CA GLY A 48 -1.58 9.28 -9.99
C GLY A 48 -2.50 9.59 -8.80
N ALA A 49 -2.09 10.43 -7.84
CA ALA A 49 -3.02 11.08 -6.94
C ALA A 49 -3.79 12.15 -7.72
N ARG A 50 -5.13 12.15 -7.64
CA ARG A 50 -5.89 13.35 -8.00
C ARG A 50 -5.50 14.42 -6.98
N PRO A 51 -5.19 15.67 -7.39
CA PRO A 51 -5.07 16.77 -6.43
C PRO A 51 -6.32 16.74 -5.55
N GLU A 52 -6.16 16.88 -4.23
CA GLU A 52 -7.29 17.20 -3.38
C GLU A 52 -7.95 18.44 -4.01
N GLU A 53 -9.13 18.27 -4.59
CA GLU A 53 -10.02 19.38 -4.84
C GLU A 53 -10.37 19.92 -3.46
N VAL A 54 -9.61 20.91 -3.01
CA VAL A 54 -10.03 21.77 -1.92
C VAL A 54 -11.28 22.48 -2.45
N SER A 55 -12.43 21.84 -2.25
CA SER A 55 -13.73 22.42 -2.54
C SER A 55 -13.91 23.60 -1.60
N ASN A 56 -13.44 24.76 -2.04
CA ASN A 56 -13.70 26.03 -1.39
C ASN A 56 -15.18 26.39 -1.62
N ARG A 57 -16.09 25.65 -0.98
CA ARG A 57 -17.49 26.05 -0.85
C ARG A 57 -17.59 26.99 0.34
N GLY A 58 -17.35 28.26 0.10
CA GLY A 58 -17.49 29.27 1.13
C GLY A 58 -17.17 30.69 0.70
N ARG A 59 -17.87 31.22 -0.33
CA ARG A 59 -18.54 32.54 -0.34
C ARG A 59 -19.18 32.80 -1.70
#